data_AF-A0A2E9IRN1-F1
#
_entry.id   AF-A0A2E9IRN1-F1
#
_cell.length_a   1.000
_cell.length_b   1.000
_cell.length_c   1.000
_cell.angle_alpha   90.00
_cell.angle_beta   90.00
_cell.angle_gamma   90.00
#
_symmetry.space_group_name_H-M   'P 1'
#
loop_
_entity.id
_entity.type
_entity.pdbx_description
1 polymer ?
#
loop_
_entity_poly.entity_id
_entity_poly.type
_entity_poly.pdbx_seq_one_letter_code
_entity_poly.pdbx_strand_id
1 'polypeptide(L)'
;MPLMKKDPIVQGDALSPVEKLAARWDKAAYRAQGSPFEDLSVSALARNTGTKAWSRPGSVKGDTIARYIYLSFEELIEIEKLDMKSATQLLEICEATFLFEEECNELGSFDGIDKQAYHQRMRFVEEFGLYQDYPVALANLDFDLRELCAAEEVITFVDLMEFIDRLSDKAWIGGSYRNLQNVFAHGDEKGLTQYFPYRLGHRGFHLPEALSFILNRIKKHELNAVLEYHERRRKRSRLSSKRMEMPSVVESRLMPEVIQCLHYFCNHQPRLLLRLHDSAYLCRELMYLNDPQSEGVLHWLLHLTLGIFRPAKDAGIDEELKNLTTTQDTALLKDLSDMLKEEVG
;
A
#
# COMPACT_ATOMS: atom_id res chain seq x y z
N MET A 1 29.32 -32.34 71.34
CA MET A 1 28.52 -31.89 70.18
C MET A 1 27.39 -32.89 69.96
N PRO A 2 26.13 -32.55 70.27
CA PRO A 2 24.99 -33.38 69.94
C PRO A 2 24.45 -33.06 68.55
N LEU A 3 24.06 -34.11 67.84
CA LEU A 3 23.42 -34.13 66.52
C LEU A 3 22.03 -33.49 66.57
N MET A 4 21.81 -32.44 65.78
CA MET A 4 20.46 -31.92 65.49
C MET A 4 19.80 -32.79 64.41
N LYS A 5 18.66 -33.40 64.77
CA LYS A 5 17.74 -34.05 63.83
C LYS A 5 17.16 -33.00 62.89
N LYS A 6 17.24 -33.25 61.58
CA LYS A 6 16.48 -32.51 60.57
C LYS A 6 15.07 -33.10 60.51
N ASP A 7 14.07 -32.27 60.77
CA ASP A 7 12.68 -32.60 60.42
C ASP A 7 12.52 -32.58 58.89
N PRO A 8 11.72 -33.48 58.30
CA PRO A 8 11.51 -33.51 56.87
C PRO A 8 10.59 -32.36 56.43
N ILE A 9 11.05 -31.63 55.42
CA ILE A 9 10.32 -30.58 54.71
C ILE A 9 9.16 -31.25 53.94
N VAL A 10 7.93 -30.85 54.27
CA VAL A 10 6.69 -31.27 53.57
C VAL A 10 6.73 -30.74 52.14
N GLN A 11 6.60 -31.63 51.15
CA GLN A 11 6.45 -31.30 49.73
C GLN A 11 5.16 -30.51 49.51
N GLY A 12 5.25 -29.43 48.74
CA GLY A 12 4.17 -28.49 48.47
C GLY A 12 2.91 -29.12 47.88
N ASP A 13 1.77 -28.68 48.41
CA ASP A 13 0.40 -29.00 48.04
C ASP A 13 0.16 -28.95 46.53
N ALA A 14 -0.13 -30.10 45.93
CA ALA A 14 -0.82 -30.15 44.65
C ALA A 14 -2.31 -30.14 44.92
N LEU A 15 -3.01 -29.07 44.51
CA LEU A 15 -4.47 -28.95 44.63
C LEU A 15 -5.16 -30.25 44.17
N SER A 16 -6.12 -30.70 44.97
CA SER A 16 -6.99 -31.82 44.65
C SER A 16 -7.78 -31.55 43.35
N PRO A 17 -8.29 -32.61 42.69
CA PRO A 17 -9.08 -32.44 41.46
C PRO A 17 -10.30 -31.53 41.60
N VAL A 18 -10.93 -31.52 42.79
CA VAL A 18 -12.09 -30.67 43.08
C VAL A 18 -11.66 -29.22 43.28
N GLU A 19 -10.58 -28.97 44.03
CA GLU A 19 -10.05 -27.62 44.22
C GLU A 19 -9.60 -26.98 42.90
N LYS A 20 -9.10 -27.79 41.95
CA LYS A 20 -8.78 -27.31 40.58
C LYS A 20 -10.03 -26.87 39.81
N LEU A 21 -11.15 -27.59 39.97
CA LEU A 21 -12.41 -27.23 39.34
C LEU A 21 -13.03 -26.00 40.00
N ALA A 22 -12.96 -25.91 41.33
CA ALA A 22 -13.38 -24.72 42.07
C ALA A 22 -12.62 -23.47 41.61
N ALA A 23 -11.28 -23.53 41.53
CA ALA A 23 -10.48 -22.40 41.08
C ALA A 23 -10.79 -21.97 39.63
N ARG A 24 -11.07 -22.92 38.73
CA ARG A 24 -11.49 -22.62 37.35
C ARG A 24 -12.88 -22.00 37.31
N TRP A 25 -13.79 -22.52 38.13
CA TRP A 25 -15.14 -21.98 38.28
C TRP A 25 -15.11 -20.55 38.79
N ASP A 26 -14.33 -20.25 39.83
CA ASP A 26 -14.23 -18.88 40.36
C ASP A 26 -13.76 -17.90 39.28
N LYS A 27 -12.79 -18.30 38.45
CA LYS A 27 -12.32 -17.49 37.31
C LYS A 27 -13.44 -17.28 36.27
N ALA A 28 -14.14 -18.34 35.90
CA ALA A 28 -15.22 -18.28 34.90
C ALA A 28 -16.42 -17.47 35.41
N ALA A 29 -16.83 -17.69 36.65
CA ALA A 29 -17.91 -16.99 37.34
C ALA A 29 -17.59 -15.50 37.47
N TYR A 30 -16.38 -15.15 37.89
CA TYR A 30 -15.94 -13.75 37.98
C TYR A 30 -15.98 -13.04 36.62
N ARG A 31 -15.52 -13.70 35.54
CA ARG A 31 -15.58 -13.13 34.17
C ARG A 31 -17.02 -12.98 33.66
N ALA A 32 -17.93 -13.85 34.11
CA ALA A 32 -19.34 -13.82 33.69
C ALA A 32 -20.13 -12.68 34.33
N GLN A 33 -19.77 -12.23 35.54
CA GLN A 33 -20.46 -11.17 36.27
C GLN A 33 -20.36 -9.84 35.52
N GLY A 34 -21.50 -9.22 35.21
CA GLY A 34 -21.59 -7.99 34.42
C GLY A 34 -21.29 -8.16 32.93
N SER A 35 -21.09 -9.40 32.46
CA SER A 35 -20.85 -9.68 31.05
C SER A 35 -22.17 -9.71 30.25
N PRO A 36 -22.13 -9.52 28.92
CA PRO A 36 -23.31 -9.69 28.06
C PRO A 36 -23.94 -11.10 28.10
N PHE A 37 -23.23 -12.08 28.66
CA PHE A 37 -23.67 -13.48 28.74
C PHE A 37 -24.41 -13.81 30.05
N GLU A 38 -24.37 -12.92 31.05
CA GLU A 38 -24.95 -13.16 32.38
C GLU A 38 -26.43 -13.57 32.31
N ASP A 39 -27.22 -12.88 31.50
CA ASP A 39 -28.66 -13.12 31.35
C ASP A 39 -29.01 -14.17 30.29
N LEU A 40 -28.02 -14.76 29.61
CA LEU A 40 -28.27 -15.74 28.56
C LEU A 40 -28.54 -17.14 29.12
N SER A 41 -29.36 -17.91 28.41
CA SER A 41 -29.63 -19.29 28.81
C SER A 41 -28.39 -20.17 28.58
N VAL A 42 -28.11 -21.06 29.53
CA VAL A 42 -26.95 -21.97 29.45
C VAL A 42 -27.04 -22.86 28.20
N SER A 43 -28.26 -23.26 27.83
CA SER A 43 -28.53 -24.02 26.61
C SER A 43 -28.20 -23.26 25.32
N ALA A 44 -28.41 -21.95 25.28
CA ALA A 44 -28.07 -21.14 24.12
C ALA A 44 -26.55 -20.99 23.98
N LEU A 45 -25.86 -20.77 25.11
CA LEU A 45 -24.39 -20.72 25.13
C LEU A 45 -23.76 -22.04 24.71
N ALA A 46 -24.26 -23.17 25.23
CA ALA A 46 -23.77 -24.49 24.83
C ALA A 46 -23.90 -24.75 23.33
N ARG A 47 -25.04 -24.33 22.75
CA ARG A 47 -25.28 -24.43 21.31
C ARG A 47 -24.33 -23.54 20.50
N ASN A 48 -24.08 -22.32 20.97
CA ASN A 48 -23.23 -21.35 20.27
C ASN A 48 -21.75 -21.77 20.28
N THR A 49 -21.30 -22.44 21.35
CA THR A 49 -19.90 -22.90 21.50
C THR A 49 -19.66 -24.30 20.95
N GLY A 50 -20.69 -24.97 20.42
CA GLY A 50 -20.57 -26.34 19.92
C GLY A 50 -20.23 -27.38 21.00
N THR A 51 -20.40 -27.02 22.27
CA THR A 51 -20.21 -27.93 23.38
C THR A 51 -21.37 -28.92 23.50
N LYS A 52 -21.24 -29.91 24.38
CA LYS A 52 -22.31 -30.89 24.61
C LYS A 52 -23.60 -30.17 25.04
N ALA A 53 -24.73 -30.60 24.48
CA ALA A 53 -26.04 -30.05 24.82
C ALA A 53 -26.27 -30.01 26.33
N TRP A 54 -26.63 -28.83 26.83
CA TRP A 54 -26.97 -28.61 28.23
C TRP A 54 -28.40 -29.12 28.49
N SER A 55 -28.54 -30.02 29.47
CA SER A 55 -29.84 -30.50 29.92
C SER A 55 -29.79 -30.80 31.41
N ARG A 56 -30.64 -30.13 32.19
CA ARG A 56 -30.78 -30.39 33.61
C ARG A 56 -31.99 -31.29 33.89
N PRO A 57 -31.89 -32.27 34.81
CA PRO A 57 -33.05 -33.03 35.27
C PRO A 57 -34.07 -32.12 35.99
N GLY A 58 -35.31 -32.11 35.51
CA GLY A 58 -36.37 -31.23 36.01
C GLY A 58 -36.41 -29.90 35.26
N SER A 59 -37.59 -29.47 34.82
CA SER A 59 -37.75 -28.19 34.12
C SER A 59 -37.58 -27.04 35.12
N VAL A 60 -36.41 -26.41 35.13
CA VAL A 60 -36.11 -25.23 35.94
C VAL A 60 -36.42 -23.98 35.12
N LYS A 61 -37.25 -23.08 35.64
CA LYS A 61 -37.48 -21.77 35.04
C LYS A 61 -36.28 -20.85 35.28
N GLY A 62 -35.86 -20.12 34.25
CA GLY A 62 -34.76 -19.15 34.36
C GLY A 62 -33.37 -19.80 34.41
N ASP A 63 -33.14 -20.84 33.60
CA ASP A 63 -31.84 -21.54 33.49
C ASP A 63 -30.82 -20.70 32.70
N THR A 64 -30.38 -19.62 33.34
CA THR A 64 -29.45 -18.60 32.85
C THR A 64 -28.14 -18.64 33.63
N ILE A 65 -27.09 -18.02 33.09
CA ILE A 65 -25.78 -17.96 33.74
C ILE A 65 -25.84 -17.25 35.09
N ALA A 66 -26.61 -16.16 35.19
CA ALA A 66 -26.85 -15.39 36.42
C ALA A 66 -27.29 -16.25 37.60
N ARG A 67 -27.99 -17.37 37.36
CA ARG A 67 -28.41 -18.31 38.41
C ARG A 67 -27.23 -18.97 39.13
N TYR A 68 -26.12 -19.18 38.42
CA TYR A 68 -25.02 -20.02 38.87
C TYR A 68 -23.79 -19.22 39.31
N ILE A 69 -23.48 -18.11 38.64
CA ILE A 69 -22.20 -17.39 38.77
C ILE A 69 -21.98 -16.66 40.11
N TYR A 70 -22.99 -16.65 40.97
CA TYR A 70 -22.89 -16.13 42.35
C TYR A 70 -22.71 -17.25 43.38
N LEU A 71 -22.62 -18.51 42.93
CA LEU A 71 -22.40 -19.68 43.76
C LEU A 71 -20.95 -20.16 43.63
N SER A 72 -20.35 -20.62 44.72
CA SER A 72 -19.11 -21.40 44.67
C SER A 72 -19.33 -22.73 43.95
N PHE A 73 -18.25 -23.40 43.56
CA PHE A 73 -18.36 -24.69 42.88
C PHE A 73 -19.00 -25.77 43.77
N GLU A 74 -18.76 -25.72 45.07
CA GLU A 74 -19.42 -26.56 46.07
C GLU A 74 -20.91 -26.22 46.19
N GLU A 75 -21.24 -24.93 46.20
CA GLU A 75 -22.63 -24.45 46.26
C GLU A 75 -23.44 -24.85 45.01
N LEU A 76 -22.83 -24.99 43.83
CA LEU A 76 -23.48 -25.58 42.66
C LEU A 76 -23.97 -27.01 42.92
N ILE A 77 -23.20 -27.79 43.69
CA ILE A 77 -23.52 -29.17 44.02
C ILE A 77 -24.52 -29.22 45.18
N GLU A 78 -24.34 -28.39 46.21
CA GLU A 78 -25.16 -28.45 47.42
C GLU A 78 -26.50 -27.74 47.27
N ILE A 79 -26.51 -26.53 46.72
CA ILE A 79 -27.69 -25.66 46.60
C ILE A 79 -28.43 -25.97 45.32
N GLU A 80 -27.72 -25.91 44.18
CA GLU A 80 -28.30 -26.19 42.87
C GLU A 80 -28.38 -27.69 42.58
N LYS A 81 -27.89 -28.57 43.46
CA LYS A 81 -28.04 -30.03 43.32
C LYS A 81 -27.54 -30.55 41.98
N LEU A 82 -26.53 -29.89 41.39
CA LEU A 82 -25.87 -30.37 40.19
C LEU A 82 -25.00 -31.56 40.56
N ASP A 83 -25.02 -32.61 39.74
CA ASP A 83 -24.01 -33.65 39.87
C ASP A 83 -22.66 -33.11 39.37
N MET A 84 -21.58 -33.77 39.77
CA MET A 84 -20.22 -33.35 39.43
C MET A 84 -20.02 -33.18 37.91
N LYS A 85 -20.70 -34.00 37.10
CA LYS A 85 -20.65 -33.94 35.64
C LYS A 85 -21.33 -32.68 35.11
N SER A 86 -22.51 -32.33 35.61
CA SER A 86 -23.23 -31.12 35.20
C SER A 86 -22.52 -29.85 35.64
N ALA A 87 -21.98 -29.81 36.87
CA ALA A 87 -21.18 -28.68 37.34
C ALA A 87 -19.92 -28.47 36.47
N THR A 88 -19.23 -29.56 36.11
CA THR A 88 -18.08 -29.49 35.20
C THR A 88 -18.50 -29.06 33.78
N GLN A 89 -19.62 -29.56 33.26
CA GLN A 89 -20.13 -29.15 31.95
C GLN A 89 -20.50 -27.65 31.92
N LEU A 90 -21.08 -27.12 32.99
CA LEU A 90 -21.38 -25.70 33.10
C LEU A 90 -20.12 -24.85 33.02
N LEU A 91 -19.08 -25.24 33.75
CA LEU A 91 -17.76 -24.62 33.66
C LEU A 91 -17.20 -24.66 32.23
N GLU A 92 -17.23 -25.82 31.57
CA GLU A 92 -16.75 -25.98 30.19
C GLU A 92 -17.52 -25.10 29.20
N ILE A 93 -18.83 -24.96 29.35
CA ILE A 93 -19.65 -24.05 28.53
C ILE A 93 -19.21 -22.59 28.72
N CYS A 94 -18.97 -22.16 29.97
CA CYS A 94 -18.52 -20.81 30.26
C CYS A 94 -17.13 -20.55 29.65
N GLU A 95 -16.17 -21.45 29.89
CA GLU A 95 -14.81 -21.32 29.35
C GLU A 95 -14.81 -21.30 27.81
N ALA A 96 -15.59 -22.18 27.16
CA ALA A 96 -15.70 -22.19 25.69
C ALA A 96 -16.36 -20.91 25.16
N THR A 97 -17.31 -20.33 25.88
CA THR A 97 -17.96 -19.06 25.49
C THR A 97 -16.94 -17.92 25.52
N PHE A 98 -16.12 -17.86 26.55
CA PHE A 98 -15.08 -16.85 26.70
C PHE A 98 -13.92 -17.01 25.74
N LEU A 99 -13.55 -18.24 25.40
CA LEU A 99 -12.55 -18.51 24.37
C LEU A 99 -13.06 -18.04 23.00
N PHE A 100 -14.30 -18.35 22.66
CA PHE A 100 -14.92 -17.89 21.41
C PHE A 100 -15.00 -16.37 21.31
N GLU A 101 -15.35 -15.69 22.41
CA GLU A 101 -15.32 -14.22 22.50
C GLU A 101 -13.91 -13.66 22.27
N GLU A 102 -12.88 -14.27 22.86
CA GLU A 102 -11.48 -13.87 22.72
C GLU A 102 -11.01 -14.03 21.27
N GLU A 103 -11.30 -15.16 20.62
CA GLU A 103 -11.03 -15.39 19.20
C GLU A 103 -11.76 -14.37 18.30
N CYS A 104 -13.01 -14.01 18.63
CA CYS A 104 -13.77 -12.99 17.89
C CYS A 104 -13.16 -11.58 18.07
N ASN A 105 -12.66 -11.26 19.26
CA ASN A 105 -12.00 -9.98 19.52
C ASN A 105 -10.64 -9.89 18.83
N GLU A 106 -9.89 -10.99 18.74
CA GLU A 106 -8.64 -11.07 17.99
C GLU A 106 -8.85 -10.84 16.49
N LEU A 107 -9.96 -11.33 15.91
CA LEU A 107 -10.33 -11.04 14.52
C LEU A 107 -10.55 -9.53 14.27
N GLY A 108 -11.02 -8.78 15.27
CA GLY A 108 -11.13 -7.31 15.21
C GLY A 108 -9.77 -6.58 15.25
N SER A 109 -8.69 -7.26 15.64
CA SER A 109 -7.35 -6.65 15.74
C SER A 109 -6.66 -6.45 14.38
N PHE A 110 -7.02 -7.25 13.37
CA PHE A 110 -6.45 -7.11 12.02
C PHE A 110 -6.80 -5.77 11.36
N ASP A 111 -8.02 -5.26 11.57
CA ASP A 111 -8.43 -3.92 11.11
C ASP A 111 -7.61 -2.81 11.80
N GLY A 112 -7.17 -3.03 13.04
CA GLY A 112 -6.24 -2.14 13.75
C GLY A 112 -4.83 -2.15 13.15
N ILE A 113 -4.34 -3.32 12.75
CA ILE A 113 -3.03 -3.50 12.11
C ILE A 113 -3.02 -2.84 10.73
N ASP A 114 -4.06 -3.06 9.92
CA ASP A 114 -4.18 -2.47 8.58
C ASP A 114 -4.25 -0.95 8.64
N LYS A 115 -5.01 -0.39 9.60
CA LYS A 115 -5.04 1.06 9.84
C LYS A 115 -3.68 1.61 10.25
N GLN A 116 -2.96 0.91 11.13
CA GLN A 116 -1.63 1.32 11.55
C GLN A 116 -0.64 1.32 10.39
N ALA A 117 -0.64 0.27 9.56
CA ALA A 117 0.20 0.17 8.37
C ALA A 117 -0.13 1.28 7.36
N TYR A 118 -1.41 1.54 7.11
CA TYR A 118 -1.85 2.65 6.27
C TYR A 118 -1.34 4.00 6.80
N HIS A 119 -1.49 4.27 8.10
CA HIS A 119 -1.01 5.50 8.71
C HIS A 119 0.53 5.65 8.60
N GLN A 120 1.29 4.57 8.66
CA GLN A 120 2.74 4.61 8.45
C GLN A 120 3.09 4.99 7.01
N ARG A 121 2.42 4.39 6.01
CA ARG A 121 2.58 4.78 4.60
C ARG A 121 2.22 6.24 4.36
N MET A 122 1.13 6.72 4.96
CA MET A 122 0.73 8.13 4.82
C MET A 122 1.74 9.09 5.45
N ARG A 123 2.35 8.75 6.59
CA ARG A 123 3.43 9.56 7.16
C ARG A 123 4.63 9.66 6.21
N PHE A 124 5.01 8.57 5.55
CA PHE A 124 6.06 8.59 4.54
C PHE A 124 5.70 9.55 3.38
N VAL A 125 4.49 9.40 2.83
CA VAL A 125 3.99 10.27 1.76
C VAL A 125 4.02 11.74 2.19
N GLU A 126 3.55 12.04 3.39
CA GLU A 126 3.55 13.38 3.96
C GLU A 126 4.98 13.90 4.15
N GLU A 127 5.87 13.14 4.78
CA GLU A 127 7.26 13.52 5.05
C GLU A 127 7.98 13.93 3.76
N PHE A 128 7.91 13.10 2.72
CA PHE A 128 8.54 13.35 1.44
C PHE A 128 7.72 14.29 0.52
N GLY A 129 6.51 14.68 0.92
CA GLY A 129 5.63 15.58 0.17
C GLY A 129 5.13 14.98 -1.15
N LEU A 130 4.90 13.67 -1.17
CA LEU A 130 4.54 12.91 -2.35
C LEU A 130 3.02 12.92 -2.57
N TYR A 131 2.62 12.67 -3.81
CA TYR A 131 1.21 12.42 -4.14
C TYR A 131 0.95 10.92 -4.18
N GLN A 132 -0.12 10.50 -3.52
CA GLN A 132 -0.46 9.08 -3.32
C GLN A 132 -0.78 8.36 -4.63
N ASP A 133 -1.35 9.09 -5.57
CA ASP A 133 -1.87 8.65 -6.86
C ASP A 133 -0.82 8.65 -7.98
N TYR A 134 0.47 8.85 -7.65
CA TYR A 134 1.53 8.77 -8.67
C TYR A 134 1.48 7.42 -9.40
N PRO A 135 1.30 7.38 -10.73
CA PRO A 135 1.10 6.14 -11.45
C PRO A 135 2.34 5.26 -11.46
N VAL A 136 2.19 4.00 -11.09
CA VAL A 136 3.26 2.98 -11.14
C VAL A 136 3.78 2.79 -12.57
N ALA A 137 2.91 2.95 -13.56
CA ALA A 137 3.29 2.95 -14.97
C ALA A 137 4.33 4.02 -15.34
N LEU A 138 4.43 5.10 -14.57
CA LEU A 138 5.43 6.16 -14.76
C LEU A 138 6.68 5.98 -13.87
N ALA A 139 6.71 4.98 -12.99
CA ALA A 139 7.87 4.69 -12.15
C ALA A 139 8.97 3.95 -12.95
N ASN A 140 10.22 4.11 -12.51
CA ASN A 140 11.40 3.46 -13.09
C ASN A 140 11.63 2.05 -12.52
N LEU A 141 10.58 1.23 -12.56
CA LEU A 141 10.65 -0.17 -12.18
C LEU A 141 11.30 -1.03 -13.29
N ASP A 142 11.90 -2.15 -12.90
CA ASP A 142 12.37 -3.15 -13.86
C ASP A 142 11.18 -3.91 -14.48
N PHE A 143 11.48 -4.71 -15.51
CA PHE A 143 10.46 -5.42 -16.27
C PHE A 143 9.67 -6.40 -15.38
N ASP A 144 10.37 -7.22 -14.60
CA ASP A 144 9.76 -8.26 -13.76
C ASP A 144 8.81 -7.66 -12.72
N LEU A 145 9.22 -6.58 -12.05
CA LEU A 145 8.36 -5.93 -11.06
C LEU A 145 7.17 -5.22 -11.71
N ARG A 146 7.32 -4.66 -12.93
CA ARG A 146 6.17 -4.11 -13.66
C ARG A 146 5.15 -5.16 -14.05
N GLU A 147 5.61 -6.31 -14.55
CA GLU A 147 4.69 -7.42 -14.88
C GLU A 147 3.94 -7.89 -13.63
N LEU A 148 4.64 -7.98 -12.51
CA LEU A 148 4.02 -8.33 -11.23
C LEU A 148 3.00 -7.28 -10.77
N CYS A 149 3.34 -5.98 -10.85
CA CYS A 149 2.40 -4.90 -10.53
C CYS A 149 1.16 -4.94 -11.42
N ALA A 150 1.34 -5.21 -12.72
CA ALA A 150 0.22 -5.32 -13.65
C ALA A 150 -0.68 -6.52 -13.36
N ALA A 151 -0.10 -7.67 -12.99
CA ALA A 151 -0.85 -8.87 -12.64
C ALA A 151 -1.69 -8.71 -11.37
N GLU A 152 -1.23 -7.89 -10.44
CA GLU A 152 -1.86 -7.64 -9.13
C GLU A 152 -2.65 -6.32 -9.10
N GLU A 153 -2.87 -5.70 -10.26
CA GLU A 153 -3.62 -4.44 -10.43
C GLU A 153 -3.09 -3.29 -9.53
N VAL A 154 -1.77 -3.23 -9.36
CA VAL A 154 -1.07 -2.20 -8.59
C VAL A 154 -0.90 -0.96 -9.46
N ILE A 155 -1.75 0.05 -9.26
CA ILE A 155 -1.87 1.20 -10.16
C ILE A 155 -1.12 2.43 -9.63
N THR A 156 -1.22 2.70 -8.32
CA THR A 156 -0.70 3.93 -7.70
C THR A 156 0.49 3.69 -6.78
N PHE A 157 1.18 4.77 -6.41
CA PHE A 157 2.31 4.73 -5.50
C PHE A 157 1.95 4.12 -4.15
N VAL A 158 0.79 4.47 -3.58
CA VAL A 158 0.33 3.88 -2.31
C VAL A 158 -0.03 2.41 -2.47
N ASP A 159 -0.66 2.02 -3.60
CA ASP A 159 -0.93 0.61 -3.88
C ASP A 159 0.38 -0.18 -3.94
N LEU A 160 1.42 0.40 -4.53
CA LEU A 160 2.74 -0.21 -4.62
C LEU A 160 3.39 -0.35 -3.24
N MET A 161 3.29 0.66 -2.37
CA MET A 161 3.79 0.54 -0.99
C MET A 161 3.09 -0.61 -0.24
N GLU A 162 1.76 -0.67 -0.32
CA GLU A 162 0.99 -1.76 0.30
C GLU A 162 1.32 -3.13 -0.30
N PHE A 163 1.47 -3.19 -1.62
CA PHE A 163 1.85 -4.40 -2.31
C PHE A 163 3.22 -4.91 -1.87
N ILE A 164 4.21 -4.01 -1.77
CA ILE A 164 5.54 -4.35 -1.28
C ILE A 164 5.50 -4.81 0.18
N ASP A 165 4.72 -4.15 1.05
CA ASP A 165 4.56 -4.59 2.44
C ASP A 165 3.98 -6.01 2.54
N ARG A 166 2.92 -6.34 1.77
CA ARG A 166 2.28 -7.67 1.76
C ARG A 166 3.19 -8.79 1.25
N LEU A 167 4.21 -8.44 0.49
CA LEU A 167 5.14 -9.38 -0.11
C LEU A 167 6.35 -9.68 0.80
N SER A 168 6.50 -9.01 1.95
CA SER A 168 7.69 -9.11 2.83
C SER A 168 8.04 -10.54 3.24
N ASP A 169 7.03 -11.40 3.30
CA ASP A 169 7.15 -12.76 3.81
C ASP A 169 7.40 -13.80 2.70
N LYS A 170 7.39 -13.39 1.42
CA LYS A 170 7.56 -14.30 0.27
C LYS A 170 9.04 -14.39 -0.16
N ALA A 171 9.65 -15.56 0.08
CA ALA A 171 11.08 -15.81 -0.08
C ALA A 171 11.65 -15.83 -1.52
N TRP A 172 10.83 -15.66 -2.58
CA TRP A 172 11.27 -15.77 -3.98
C TRP A 172 11.60 -14.41 -4.64
N ILE A 173 11.45 -13.29 -3.93
CA ILE A 173 11.44 -11.98 -4.60
C ILE A 173 12.86 -11.40 -4.73
N GLY A 174 13.21 -10.95 -5.93
CA GLY A 174 14.55 -10.51 -6.35
C GLY A 174 15.05 -9.19 -5.72
N GLY A 175 16.17 -8.68 -6.25
CA GLY A 175 16.89 -7.54 -5.67
C GLY A 175 16.16 -6.19 -5.67
N SER A 176 15.47 -5.84 -6.77
CA SER A 176 14.79 -4.54 -6.88
C SER A 176 13.64 -4.37 -5.89
N TYR A 177 12.95 -5.46 -5.60
CA TYR A 177 11.92 -5.51 -4.56
C TYR A 177 12.49 -5.21 -3.18
N ARG A 178 13.57 -5.89 -2.79
CA ARG A 178 14.19 -5.71 -1.47
C ARG A 178 14.71 -4.29 -1.30
N ASN A 179 15.20 -3.68 -2.38
CA ASN A 179 15.60 -2.29 -2.38
C ASN A 179 14.39 -1.36 -2.17
N LEU A 180 13.28 -1.56 -2.88
CA LEU A 180 12.06 -0.78 -2.67
C LEU A 180 11.48 -0.95 -1.26
N GLN A 181 11.49 -2.16 -0.73
CA GLN A 181 11.09 -2.42 0.65
C GLN A 181 11.95 -1.63 1.64
N ASN A 182 13.27 -1.63 1.45
CA ASN A 182 14.17 -0.82 2.28
C ASN A 182 13.91 0.68 2.13
N VAL A 183 13.61 1.15 0.91
CA VAL A 183 13.24 2.55 0.66
C VAL A 183 12.03 2.95 1.48
N PHE A 184 10.96 2.17 1.43
CA PHE A 184 9.72 2.48 2.15
C PHE A 184 9.86 2.28 3.67
N ALA A 185 10.59 1.26 4.12
CA ALA A 185 10.77 0.96 5.54
C ALA A 185 11.69 1.96 6.25
N HIS A 186 12.64 2.57 5.54
CA HIS A 186 13.69 3.40 6.17
C HIS A 186 13.75 4.84 5.67
N GLY A 187 12.90 5.24 4.71
CA GLY A 187 12.97 6.60 4.16
C GLY A 187 14.25 6.86 3.37
N ASP A 188 14.77 5.84 2.65
CA ASP A 188 16.00 6.02 1.85
C ASP A 188 15.73 6.89 0.62
N GLU A 189 16.01 8.19 0.74
CA GLU A 189 15.89 9.15 -0.37
C GLU A 189 16.69 8.73 -1.60
N LYS A 190 17.88 8.12 -1.43
CA LYS A 190 18.70 7.71 -2.57
C LYS A 190 18.03 6.59 -3.33
N GLY A 191 17.55 5.57 -2.64
CA GLY A 191 16.76 4.53 -3.27
C GLY A 191 15.46 5.07 -3.86
N LEU A 192 14.81 6.07 -3.25
CA LEU A 192 13.62 6.71 -3.82
C LEU A 192 13.91 7.33 -5.20
N THR A 193 15.06 8.01 -5.38
CA THR A 193 15.46 8.57 -6.70
C THR A 193 15.70 7.54 -7.78
N GLN A 194 15.98 6.28 -7.41
CA GLN A 194 16.22 5.21 -8.38
C GLN A 194 14.92 4.77 -9.08
N TYR A 195 13.81 4.78 -8.35
CA TYR A 195 12.54 4.21 -8.79
C TYR A 195 11.46 5.26 -9.07
N PHE A 196 11.55 6.42 -8.42
CA PHE A 196 10.56 7.49 -8.53
C PHE A 196 11.23 8.82 -8.86
N PRO A 197 10.50 9.77 -9.48
CA PRO A 197 11.07 11.03 -9.93
C PRO A 197 11.24 12.00 -8.77
N TYR A 198 12.02 11.59 -7.78
CA TYR A 198 12.33 12.32 -6.57
C TYR A 198 13.71 12.97 -6.70
N ARG A 199 13.89 14.12 -6.05
CA ARG A 199 15.14 14.86 -6.05
C ARG A 199 15.64 14.97 -4.62
N LEU A 200 16.88 14.57 -4.39
CA LEU A 200 17.50 14.59 -3.05
C LEU A 200 17.37 15.96 -2.38
N GLY A 201 16.86 15.98 -1.15
CA GLY A 201 16.65 17.21 -0.38
C GLY A 201 15.49 18.11 -0.86
N HIS A 202 14.71 17.67 -1.85
CA HIS A 202 13.53 18.39 -2.34
C HIS A 202 12.29 17.52 -2.18
N ARG A 203 11.20 18.11 -1.66
CA ARG A 203 9.94 17.40 -1.46
C ARG A 203 9.16 17.29 -2.77
N GLY A 204 8.45 16.18 -2.92
CA GLY A 204 7.56 15.90 -4.05
C GLY A 204 8.20 15.24 -5.24
N PHE A 205 7.35 14.80 -6.16
CA PHE A 205 7.77 14.30 -7.46
C PHE A 205 8.01 15.45 -8.43
N HIS A 206 9.01 15.30 -9.29
CA HIS A 206 9.51 16.35 -10.17
C HIS A 206 9.43 15.92 -11.63
N LEU A 207 8.84 16.77 -12.47
CA LEU A 207 8.63 16.47 -13.89
C LEU A 207 9.93 16.15 -14.66
N PRO A 208 11.05 16.90 -14.52
CA PRO A 208 12.27 16.60 -15.26
C PRO A 208 12.76 15.16 -15.03
N GLU A 209 12.78 14.72 -13.78
CA GLU A 209 13.17 13.38 -13.36
C GLU A 209 12.22 12.33 -13.93
N ALA A 210 10.91 12.57 -13.93
CA ALA A 210 9.92 11.66 -14.52
C ALA A 210 10.12 11.51 -16.03
N LEU A 211 10.41 12.61 -16.72
CA LEU A 211 10.71 12.60 -18.14
C LEU A 211 12.03 11.87 -18.44
N SER A 212 13.05 11.99 -17.58
CA SER A 212 14.31 11.26 -17.74
C SER A 212 14.09 9.74 -17.74
N PHE A 213 13.13 9.24 -16.95
CA PHE A 213 12.80 7.82 -16.92
C PHE A 213 12.25 7.32 -18.25
N ILE A 214 11.53 8.14 -19.01
CA ILE A 214 11.04 7.77 -20.35
C ILE A 214 12.22 7.41 -21.26
N LEU A 215 13.32 8.19 -21.21
CA LEU A 215 14.53 7.89 -21.99
C LEU A 215 15.27 6.65 -21.48
N ASN A 216 15.28 6.40 -20.17
CA ASN A 216 15.93 5.23 -19.58
C ASN A 216 15.21 3.91 -19.91
N ARG A 217 13.92 3.96 -20.26
CA ARG A 217 13.08 2.78 -20.51
C ARG A 217 13.07 2.30 -21.95
N ILE A 218 13.62 3.07 -22.90
CA ILE A 218 13.76 2.64 -24.29
C ILE A 218 15.05 1.85 -24.50
N LYS A 219 15.13 1.06 -25.57
CA LYS A 219 16.32 0.24 -25.82
C LYS A 219 17.50 1.14 -26.19
N LYS A 220 18.71 0.75 -25.83
CA LYS A 220 19.93 1.54 -26.09
C LYS A 220 20.10 1.96 -27.56
N HIS A 221 19.76 1.09 -28.51
CA HIS A 221 19.85 1.44 -29.94
C HIS A 221 18.79 2.46 -30.39
N GLU A 222 17.59 2.41 -29.79
CA GLU A 222 16.53 3.40 -30.02
C GLU A 222 16.95 4.76 -29.45
N LEU A 223 17.51 4.78 -28.23
CA LEU A 223 18.02 5.99 -27.61
C LEU A 223 19.13 6.63 -28.45
N ASN A 224 20.08 5.84 -28.94
CA ASN A 224 21.15 6.33 -29.82
C ASN A 224 20.58 6.94 -31.11
N ALA A 225 19.57 6.32 -31.72
CA ALA A 225 18.93 6.85 -32.92
C ALA A 225 18.24 8.20 -32.66
N VAL A 226 17.60 8.35 -31.50
CA VAL A 226 16.98 9.61 -31.05
C VAL A 226 18.03 10.69 -30.82
N LEU A 227 19.12 10.37 -30.12
CA LEU A 227 20.24 11.29 -29.88
C LEU A 227 20.88 11.77 -31.19
N GLU A 228 21.16 10.84 -32.11
CA GLU A 228 21.75 11.15 -33.43
C GLU A 228 20.81 12.03 -34.27
N TYR A 229 19.51 11.73 -34.25
CA TYR A 229 18.50 12.56 -34.92
C TYR A 229 18.48 13.97 -34.33
N HIS A 230 18.40 14.12 -33.01
CA HIS A 230 18.36 15.41 -32.33
C HIS A 230 19.63 16.24 -32.60
N GLU A 231 20.82 15.63 -32.58
CA GLU A 231 22.07 16.32 -32.90
C GLU A 231 22.09 16.83 -34.35
N ARG A 232 21.70 15.99 -35.31
CA ARG A 232 21.63 16.38 -36.73
C ARG A 232 20.61 17.48 -36.95
N ARG A 233 19.46 17.40 -36.26
CA ARG A 233 18.41 18.43 -36.26
C ARG A 233 18.98 19.78 -35.83
N ARG A 234 19.70 19.84 -34.71
CA ARG A 234 20.32 21.08 -34.21
C ARG A 234 21.39 21.66 -35.14
N LYS A 235 22.15 20.80 -35.82
CA LYS A 235 23.24 21.22 -36.73
C LYS A 235 22.75 21.56 -38.14
N ARG A 236 21.46 21.36 -38.44
CA ARG A 236 20.92 21.54 -39.79
C ARG A 236 20.92 23.02 -40.20
N SER A 237 21.66 23.34 -41.26
CA SER A 237 21.49 24.60 -41.99
C SER A 237 20.17 24.58 -42.76
N ARG A 238 19.46 25.71 -42.81
CA ARG A 238 18.20 25.91 -43.56
C ARG A 238 18.29 25.52 -45.05
N LEU A 239 19.49 25.32 -45.58
CA LEU A 239 19.78 24.95 -46.97
C LEU A 239 19.92 23.44 -47.24
N SER A 240 19.85 22.57 -46.22
CA SER A 240 19.98 21.11 -46.41
C SER A 240 18.66 20.49 -46.92
N SER A 241 18.71 19.90 -48.12
CA SER A 241 17.56 19.36 -48.86
C SER A 241 17.22 17.89 -48.57
N LYS A 242 18.06 17.15 -47.85
CA LYS A 242 17.79 15.74 -47.55
C LYS A 242 16.85 15.62 -46.35
N ARG A 243 15.67 15.03 -46.56
CA ARG A 243 14.68 14.76 -45.52
C ARG A 243 15.30 13.83 -44.47
N MET A 244 15.26 14.25 -43.20
CA MET A 244 15.60 13.38 -42.08
C MET A 244 14.33 12.67 -41.63
N GLU A 245 14.40 11.36 -41.49
CA GLU A 245 13.32 10.55 -40.94
C GLU A 245 13.46 10.52 -39.42
N MET A 246 12.36 10.82 -38.72
CA MET A 246 12.30 10.75 -37.28
C MET A 246 12.28 9.28 -36.84
N PRO A 247 13.05 8.89 -35.81
CA PRO A 247 12.98 7.53 -35.27
C PRO A 247 11.55 7.18 -34.86
N SER A 248 11.05 6.01 -35.28
CA SER A 248 9.67 5.59 -35.02
C SER A 248 9.32 5.52 -33.54
N VAL A 249 10.31 5.22 -32.67
CA VAL A 249 10.16 5.18 -31.20
C VAL A 249 9.69 6.52 -30.61
N VAL A 250 9.97 7.63 -31.29
CA VAL A 250 9.52 8.97 -30.85
C VAL A 250 8.01 9.02 -30.84
N GLU A 251 7.40 8.60 -31.94
CA GLU A 251 5.95 8.64 -32.12
C GLU A 251 5.26 7.47 -31.44
N SER A 252 5.81 6.25 -31.55
CA SER A 252 5.16 5.04 -31.04
C SER A 252 5.25 4.88 -29.52
N ARG A 253 6.16 5.58 -28.84
CA ARG A 253 6.41 5.39 -27.41
C ARG A 253 6.74 6.66 -26.64
N LEU A 254 7.75 7.43 -27.06
CA LEU A 254 8.22 8.57 -26.27
C LEU A 254 7.14 9.65 -26.12
N MET A 255 6.51 10.08 -27.21
CA MET A 255 5.45 11.09 -27.16
C MET A 255 4.24 10.64 -26.32
N PRO A 256 3.66 9.44 -26.49
CA PRO A 256 2.63 8.92 -25.61
C PRO A 256 3.01 8.93 -24.12
N GLU A 257 4.21 8.46 -23.77
CA GLU A 257 4.67 8.47 -22.36
C GLU A 257 4.86 9.91 -21.84
N VAL A 258 5.34 10.85 -22.67
CA VAL A 258 5.43 12.27 -22.31
C VAL A 258 4.04 12.86 -22.06
N ILE A 259 3.04 12.53 -22.89
CA ILE A 259 1.65 12.98 -22.70
C ILE A 259 1.10 12.47 -21.37
N GLN A 260 1.34 11.20 -21.02
CA GLN A 260 0.93 10.64 -19.73
C GLN A 260 1.59 11.35 -18.55
N CYS A 261 2.91 11.60 -18.62
CA CYS A 261 3.60 12.40 -17.61
C CYS A 261 3.01 13.81 -17.49
N LEU A 262 2.82 14.51 -18.61
CA LEU A 262 2.25 15.86 -18.61
C LEU A 262 0.84 15.86 -18.01
N HIS A 263 -0.01 14.91 -18.37
CA HIS A 263 -1.36 14.78 -17.82
C HIS A 263 -1.34 14.67 -16.31
N TYR A 264 -0.52 13.76 -15.77
CA TYR A 264 -0.37 13.60 -14.32
C TYR A 264 0.10 14.89 -13.64
N PHE A 265 1.22 15.48 -14.09
CA PHE A 265 1.77 16.66 -13.42
C PHE A 265 0.89 17.91 -13.58
N CYS A 266 0.18 18.07 -14.69
CA CYS A 266 -0.72 19.20 -14.91
C CYS A 266 -2.00 19.09 -14.09
N ASN A 267 -2.49 17.88 -13.78
CA ASN A 267 -3.60 17.71 -12.85
C ASN A 267 -3.28 18.23 -11.45
N HIS A 268 -2.05 18.02 -10.97
CA HIS A 268 -1.61 18.54 -9.66
C HIS A 268 -1.11 19.99 -9.72
N GLN A 269 -0.68 20.46 -10.90
CA GLN A 269 -0.16 21.80 -11.12
C GLN A 269 -0.70 22.40 -12.44
N PRO A 270 -1.95 22.89 -12.49
CA PRO A 270 -2.60 23.31 -13.74
C PRO A 270 -1.79 24.34 -14.55
N ARG A 271 -1.19 25.32 -13.85
CA ARG A 271 -0.34 26.36 -14.44
C ARG A 271 0.97 25.85 -15.05
N LEU A 272 1.36 24.60 -14.77
CA LEU A 272 2.59 24.02 -15.29
C LEU A 272 2.57 23.99 -16.81
N LEU A 273 1.45 23.60 -17.41
CA LEU A 273 1.32 23.47 -18.86
C LEU A 273 1.57 24.80 -19.59
N LEU A 274 1.05 25.90 -19.05
CA LEU A 274 1.32 27.26 -19.56
C LEU A 274 2.81 27.65 -19.45
N ARG A 275 3.44 27.32 -18.32
CA ARG A 275 4.87 27.64 -18.09
C ARG A 275 5.78 26.83 -19.00
N LEU A 276 5.43 25.58 -19.28
CA LEU A 276 6.22 24.71 -20.17
C LEU A 276 6.27 25.22 -21.62
N HIS A 277 5.32 26.08 -22.04
CA HIS A 277 5.41 26.78 -23.33
C HIS A 277 6.53 27.84 -23.39
N ASP A 278 6.97 28.37 -22.24
CA ASP A 278 8.15 29.23 -22.18
C ASP A 278 9.42 28.39 -22.23
N SER A 279 10.09 28.41 -23.38
CA SER A 279 11.35 27.67 -23.58
C SER A 279 12.42 28.03 -22.55
N ALA A 280 12.47 29.27 -22.04
CA ALA A 280 13.48 29.66 -21.06
C ALA A 280 13.15 29.11 -19.67
N TYR A 281 11.86 29.00 -19.33
CA TYR A 281 11.42 28.27 -18.15
C TYR A 281 11.78 26.78 -18.28
N LEU A 282 11.39 26.16 -19.40
CA LEU A 282 11.62 24.72 -19.61
C LEU A 282 13.11 24.35 -19.55
N CYS A 283 14.00 25.13 -20.19
CA CYS A 283 15.43 24.89 -20.10
C CYS A 283 15.93 24.91 -18.64
N ARG A 284 15.48 25.89 -17.83
CA ARG A 284 15.87 25.98 -16.41
C ARG A 284 15.38 24.79 -15.59
N GLU A 285 14.17 24.32 -15.85
CA GLU A 285 13.63 23.13 -15.18
C GLU A 285 14.41 21.86 -15.55
N LEU A 286 14.78 21.69 -16.81
CA LEU A 286 15.51 20.49 -17.24
C LEU A 286 16.96 20.46 -16.72
N MET A 287 17.60 21.61 -16.48
CA MET A 287 18.98 21.68 -15.94
C MET A 287 19.19 20.94 -14.62
N TYR A 288 18.13 20.65 -13.87
CA TYR A 288 18.22 19.83 -12.66
C TYR A 288 18.65 18.38 -12.93
N LEU A 289 18.51 17.89 -14.16
CA LEU A 289 18.97 16.56 -14.56
C LEU A 289 20.50 16.45 -14.59
N ASN A 290 21.21 17.57 -14.78
CA ASN A 290 22.67 17.62 -14.93
C ASN A 290 23.19 16.67 -16.03
N ASP A 291 22.43 16.52 -17.11
CA ASP A 291 22.80 15.73 -18.29
C ASP A 291 22.41 16.51 -19.56
N PRO A 292 23.35 17.27 -20.16
CA PRO A 292 23.07 18.12 -21.31
C PRO A 292 22.50 17.37 -22.52
N GLN A 293 22.80 16.07 -22.68
CA GLN A 293 22.27 15.28 -23.79
C GLN A 293 20.79 14.97 -23.57
N SER A 294 20.44 14.42 -22.41
CA SER A 294 19.05 14.15 -22.05
C SER A 294 18.22 15.43 -21.98
N GLU A 295 18.75 16.49 -21.38
CA GLU A 295 18.12 17.81 -21.30
C GLU A 295 17.73 18.33 -22.68
N GLY A 296 18.63 18.26 -23.67
CA GLY A 296 18.36 18.70 -25.02
C GLY A 296 17.27 17.88 -25.73
N VAL A 297 17.33 16.54 -25.58
CA VAL A 297 16.32 15.65 -26.16
C VAL A 297 14.94 15.87 -25.51
N LEU A 298 14.88 15.95 -24.19
CA LEU A 298 13.63 16.18 -23.46
C LEU A 298 13.03 17.54 -23.77
N HIS A 299 13.86 18.58 -23.91
CA HIS A 299 13.44 19.90 -24.36
C HIS A 299 12.74 19.82 -25.73
N TRP A 300 13.38 19.16 -26.69
CA TRP A 300 12.79 18.95 -28.03
C TRP A 300 11.51 18.12 -27.97
N LEU A 301 11.49 16.99 -27.26
CA LEU A 301 10.31 16.12 -27.14
C LEU A 301 9.13 16.86 -26.51
N LEU A 302 9.35 17.64 -25.45
CA LEU A 302 8.31 18.45 -24.85
C LEU A 302 7.79 19.52 -25.80
N HIS A 303 8.68 20.21 -26.52
CA HIS A 303 8.26 21.19 -27.51
C HIS A 303 7.47 20.56 -28.67
N LEU A 304 7.88 19.38 -29.12
CA LEU A 304 7.16 18.62 -30.13
C LEU A 304 5.76 18.23 -29.62
N THR A 305 5.66 17.69 -28.39
CA THR A 305 4.39 17.30 -27.78
C THR A 305 3.48 18.50 -27.51
N LEU A 306 4.00 19.59 -26.94
CA LEU A 306 3.21 20.80 -26.68
C LEU A 306 2.77 21.49 -27.97
N GLY A 307 3.53 21.29 -29.05
CA GLY A 307 3.21 21.76 -30.40
C GLY A 307 1.86 21.25 -30.93
N ILE A 308 1.36 20.13 -30.41
CA ILE A 308 0.03 19.59 -30.74
C ILE A 308 -1.09 20.53 -30.28
N PHE A 309 -0.93 21.12 -29.10
CA PHE A 309 -1.93 22.01 -28.51
C PHE A 309 -1.77 23.45 -28.99
N ARG A 310 -0.51 23.88 -29.19
CA ARG A 310 -0.20 25.24 -29.62
C ARG A 310 0.98 25.21 -30.58
N PRO A 311 0.82 25.61 -31.85
CA PRO A 311 1.91 25.69 -32.80
C PRO A 311 3.06 26.51 -32.23
N ALA A 312 4.28 26.00 -32.34
CA ALA A 312 5.44 26.72 -31.86
C ALA A 312 5.71 27.94 -32.76
N LYS A 313 6.36 28.97 -32.23
CA LYS A 313 6.90 30.05 -33.10
C LYS A 313 8.07 29.56 -33.98
N ASP A 314 8.55 28.34 -33.76
CA ASP A 314 9.62 27.68 -34.51
C ASP A 314 9.03 26.84 -35.66
N ALA A 315 9.22 27.30 -36.89
CA ALA A 315 8.76 26.64 -38.11
C ALA A 315 9.27 25.19 -38.27
N GLY A 316 10.37 24.82 -37.60
CA GLY A 316 10.91 23.45 -37.67
C GLY A 316 10.06 22.41 -36.94
N ILE A 317 9.38 22.79 -35.84
CA ILE A 317 8.51 21.88 -35.08
C ILE A 317 7.20 21.65 -35.85
N ASP A 318 6.63 22.70 -36.46
CA ASP A 318 5.39 22.61 -37.22
C ASP A 318 5.53 21.70 -38.46
N GLU A 319 6.71 21.66 -39.10
CA GLU A 319 6.99 20.69 -40.17
C GLU A 319 7.09 19.26 -39.64
N GLU A 320 7.74 19.04 -38.50
CA GLU A 320 7.86 17.72 -37.87
C GLU A 320 6.50 17.18 -37.45
N LEU A 321 5.63 18.02 -36.88
CA LEU A 321 4.26 17.66 -36.52
C LEU A 321 3.42 17.19 -37.71
N LYS A 322 3.56 17.84 -38.87
CA LYS A 322 2.84 17.44 -40.10
C LYS A 322 3.26 16.08 -40.64
N ASN A 323 4.42 15.57 -40.20
CA ASN A 323 4.94 14.28 -40.63
C ASN A 323 4.57 13.12 -39.69
N LEU A 324 3.90 13.40 -38.56
CA LEU A 324 3.37 12.37 -37.66
C LEU A 324 2.21 11.64 -38.35
N THR A 325 2.16 10.32 -38.16
CA THR A 325 1.22 9.40 -38.82
C THR A 325 0.11 8.91 -37.90
N THR A 326 0.24 9.09 -36.59
CA THR A 326 -0.53 8.38 -35.56
C THR A 326 -1.50 9.29 -34.83
N THR A 327 -2.73 8.79 -34.68
CA THR A 327 -3.73 9.28 -33.73
C THR A 327 -3.28 8.97 -32.30
N GLN A 328 -2.73 9.97 -31.63
CA GLN A 328 -2.41 9.92 -30.20
C GLN A 328 -3.68 9.76 -29.36
N ASP A 329 -3.55 9.33 -28.10
CA ASP A 329 -4.67 9.07 -27.20
C ASP A 329 -5.56 10.32 -27.06
N THR A 330 -6.70 10.27 -27.76
CA THR A 330 -7.59 11.42 -27.92
C THR A 330 -8.19 11.89 -26.61
N ALA A 331 -8.29 11.01 -25.60
CA ALA A 331 -8.87 11.35 -24.30
C ALA A 331 -7.90 12.23 -23.48
N LEU A 332 -6.65 11.78 -23.31
CA LEU A 332 -5.63 12.53 -22.57
C LEU A 332 -5.31 13.87 -23.25
N LEU A 333 -5.22 13.87 -24.57
CA LEU A 333 -5.02 15.10 -25.33
C LEU A 333 -6.19 16.08 -25.18
N LYS A 334 -7.43 15.57 -25.20
CA LYS A 334 -8.61 16.42 -24.99
C LYS A 334 -8.58 17.05 -23.61
N ASP A 335 -8.28 16.26 -22.57
CA ASP A 335 -8.23 16.72 -21.19
C ASP A 335 -7.15 17.80 -20.99
N LEU A 336 -5.93 17.55 -21.47
CA LEU A 336 -4.85 18.55 -21.50
C LEU A 336 -5.23 19.81 -22.28
N SER A 337 -5.96 19.66 -23.40
CA SER A 337 -6.44 20.80 -24.17
C SER A 337 -7.51 21.60 -23.42
N ASP A 338 -8.34 20.96 -22.61
CA ASP A 338 -9.39 21.62 -21.85
C ASP A 338 -8.79 22.37 -20.65
N MET A 339 -7.77 21.80 -19.96
CA MET A 339 -6.98 22.52 -18.95
C MET A 339 -6.36 23.81 -19.48
N LEU A 340 -5.90 23.81 -20.75
CA LEU A 340 -5.37 25.02 -21.41
C LEU A 340 -6.43 26.09 -21.69
N LYS A 341 -7.70 25.71 -21.86
CA LYS A 341 -8.80 26.65 -22.16
C LYS A 341 -9.36 27.28 -20.89
N GLU A 342 -9.48 26.51 -19.82
CA GLU A 342 -10.05 26.96 -18.55
C GLU A 342 -9.23 28.09 -17.88
N GLU A 343 -7.92 28.19 -18.14
CA GLU A 343 -7.07 29.25 -17.59
C GLU A 343 -6.99 30.54 -18.45
N VAL A 344 -7.60 30.56 -19.65
CA VAL A 344 -7.62 31.74 -20.55
C VAL A 344 -8.92 32.56 -20.40
N GLY A 345 -9.92 32.02 -19.70
CA GLY A 345 -11.11 32.75 -19.24
C GLY A 345 -10.89 33.33 -17.85
#